data_AF-A0A848KNA5-F1
#
_entry.id   AF-A0A848KNA5-F1
#
_cell.length_a   1.000
_cell.length_b   1.000
_cell.length_c   1.000
_cell.angle_alpha   90.00
_cell.angle_beta   90.00
_cell.angle_gamma   90.00
#
_symmetry.space_group_name_H-M   'P 1'
#
loop_
_entity.id
_entity.type
_entity.pdbx_description
1 polymer ?
#
loop_
_entity_poly.entity_id
_entity_poly.type
_entity_poly.pdbx_seq_one_letter_code
_entity_poly.pdbx_strand_id
1 'polypeptide(L)'
;MRLVSRFAIRETNRPFTQPSMLKPHVGGHRYGWTHYGVMIPDLPEPHRYFSTMIIAGLPGATAFDNDQGVTTSPRDTAAVSVSTAAPDAAFYRAYSMTGECDLRADGSVLNFGDDLVISGTYPDFQVSARTGTLTAELRLRATGQVAWFARTPFYDHLSLCVEYDGWVAVGGDRTDVSGVGTFEYAACAGLHGLVDRELGSSVKAPLDFFTYNVIAIDDRSHLLLADVHAMGEPLATMAYHRSVGQPTWVTHENVRFEVTEFATDTTTDPYGNEMRLPVRFTWTAGSELVVHGTIDSPPRFGVGRGYILGYRCEGSYQGASFEARGYMEYIDCEAVNRAAPDFAVTSRRETGS
;
A
#
# COMPACT_ATOMS: atom_id res chain seq x y z
N MET A 1 -1.93 13.48 16.63
CA MET A 1 -1.08 12.83 15.60
C MET A 1 0.42 13.13 15.70
N ARG A 2 0.87 14.37 15.93
CA ARG A 2 2.31 14.74 15.99
C ARG A 2 3.17 13.87 16.92
N LEU A 3 2.69 13.48 18.11
CA LEU A 3 3.43 12.61 19.04
C LEU A 3 3.56 11.16 18.54
N VAL A 4 2.51 10.62 17.91
CA VAL A 4 2.50 9.27 17.30
C VAL A 4 3.48 9.23 16.11
N SER A 5 3.43 10.27 15.28
CA SER A 5 4.36 10.50 14.17
C SER A 5 5.84 10.51 14.64
N ARG A 6 6.16 11.24 15.72
CA ARG A 6 7.53 11.29 16.27
C ARG A 6 8.08 9.93 16.70
N PHE A 7 7.23 9.06 17.26
CA PHE A 7 7.68 7.74 17.68
C PHE A 7 7.98 6.85 16.45
N ALA A 8 7.08 6.85 15.45
CA ALA A 8 7.29 6.13 14.20
C ALA A 8 8.56 6.61 13.45
N ILE A 9 8.78 7.93 13.38
CA ILE A 9 9.99 8.55 12.85
C ILE A 9 11.24 8.05 13.58
N ARG A 10 11.23 8.08 14.92
CA ARG A 10 12.39 7.65 15.73
C ARG A 10 12.75 6.18 15.52
N GLU A 11 11.73 5.34 15.34
CA GLU A 11 11.93 3.90 15.18
C GLU A 11 12.29 3.49 13.76
N THR A 12 12.04 4.34 12.75
CA THR A 12 12.43 4.13 11.34
C THR A 12 13.94 4.03 11.14
N ASN A 13 14.74 4.76 11.92
CA ASN A 13 16.20 4.71 11.83
C ASN A 13 16.84 3.64 12.76
N ARG A 14 16.04 2.69 13.24
CA ARG A 14 16.53 1.56 14.04
C ARG A 14 16.39 0.25 13.27
N PRO A 15 17.32 -0.71 13.44
CA PRO A 15 17.14 -2.04 12.89
C PRO A 15 15.83 -2.67 13.37
N PHE A 16 15.14 -3.36 12.46
CA PHE A 16 13.99 -4.17 12.80
C PHE A 16 14.41 -5.35 13.68
N THR A 17 13.76 -5.47 14.83
CA THR A 17 14.13 -6.43 15.89
C THR A 17 12.93 -7.19 16.45
N GLN A 18 11.76 -7.07 15.84
CA GLN A 18 10.50 -7.63 16.35
C GLN A 18 9.82 -8.59 15.36
N PRO A 19 10.52 -9.59 14.80
CA PRO A 19 9.95 -10.47 13.78
C PRO A 19 8.72 -11.25 14.24
N SER A 20 8.59 -11.53 15.54
CA SER A 20 7.44 -12.21 16.13
C SER A 20 6.11 -11.44 16.02
N MET A 21 6.15 -10.17 15.57
CA MET A 21 4.95 -9.37 15.34
C MET A 21 4.27 -9.67 14.00
N LEU A 22 4.99 -10.25 13.03
CA LEU A 22 4.52 -10.45 11.65
C LEU A 22 3.51 -11.61 11.56
N LYS A 23 2.39 -11.50 12.27
CA LYS A 23 1.38 -12.55 12.43
C LYS A 23 0.05 -12.17 11.77
N PRO A 24 -0.68 -13.16 11.21
CA PRO A 24 -1.93 -12.88 10.49
C PRO A 24 -3.13 -12.56 11.38
N HIS A 25 -3.07 -12.92 12.67
CA HIS A 25 -4.16 -12.68 13.63
C HIS A 25 -5.54 -13.18 13.17
N VAL A 26 -5.59 -14.33 12.49
CA VAL A 26 -6.82 -14.97 11.99
C VAL A 26 -7.90 -15.05 13.06
N GLY A 27 -9.09 -14.51 12.77
CA GLY A 27 -10.22 -14.51 13.71
C GLY A 27 -9.95 -13.78 15.02
N GLY A 28 -8.86 -13.00 15.11
CA GLY A 28 -8.41 -12.35 16.32
C GLY A 28 -9.38 -11.28 16.83
N HIS A 29 -9.59 -11.25 18.14
CA HIS A 29 -10.39 -10.19 18.77
C HIS A 29 -9.57 -8.92 19.02
N ARG A 30 -8.27 -9.07 19.34
CA ARG A 30 -7.39 -7.94 19.67
C ARG A 30 -6.96 -7.17 18.43
N TYR A 31 -6.60 -7.87 17.36
CA TYR A 31 -6.29 -7.27 16.07
C TYR A 31 -7.39 -7.70 15.12
N GLY A 32 -8.22 -6.74 14.71
CA GLY A 32 -9.39 -6.98 13.86
C GLY A 32 -9.03 -7.16 12.40
N TRP A 33 -7.85 -6.69 11.99
CA TRP A 33 -7.31 -6.95 10.66
C TRP A 33 -5.79 -6.89 10.63
N THR A 34 -5.21 -7.53 9.61
CA THR A 34 -3.81 -7.41 9.24
C THR A 34 -3.64 -7.13 7.75
N HIS A 35 -2.55 -6.47 7.40
CA HIS A 35 -2.12 -6.26 6.03
C HIS A 35 -0.79 -6.94 5.81
N TYR A 36 -0.66 -7.59 4.66
CA TYR A 36 0.60 -8.01 4.08
C TYR A 36 0.71 -7.48 2.66
N GLY A 37 1.91 -7.05 2.28
CA GLY A 37 2.16 -6.59 0.93
C GLY A 37 3.58 -6.82 0.47
N VAL A 38 3.76 -6.94 -0.83
CA VAL A 38 5.06 -6.85 -1.50
C VAL A 38 4.87 -5.87 -2.63
N MET A 39 5.65 -4.80 -2.65
CA MET A 39 5.57 -3.77 -3.70
C MET A 39 6.95 -3.58 -4.31
N ILE A 40 7.04 -3.86 -5.59
CA ILE A 40 8.27 -3.77 -6.38
C ILE A 40 7.99 -2.82 -7.55
N PRO A 41 8.51 -1.59 -7.54
CA PRO A 41 8.44 -0.69 -8.68
C PRO A 41 9.49 -1.08 -9.74
N ASP A 42 9.39 -0.44 -10.90
CA ASP A 42 10.41 -0.44 -11.96
C ASP A 42 10.84 -1.82 -12.48
N LEU A 43 9.88 -2.73 -12.65
CA LEU A 43 10.14 -4.00 -13.33
C LEU A 43 10.26 -3.79 -14.86
N PRO A 44 11.00 -4.67 -15.57
CA PRO A 44 11.03 -4.64 -17.02
C PRO A 44 9.64 -4.73 -17.65
N GLU A 45 9.49 -4.20 -18.86
CA GLU A 45 8.28 -4.42 -19.66
C GLU A 45 8.04 -5.94 -19.83
N PRO A 46 6.77 -6.39 -19.83
CA PRO A 46 5.55 -5.58 -19.74
C PRO A 46 5.10 -5.27 -18.29
N HIS A 47 5.85 -5.71 -17.29
CA HIS A 47 5.38 -5.72 -15.89
C HIS A 47 5.35 -4.34 -15.25
N ARG A 48 6.41 -3.53 -15.40
CA ARG A 48 6.59 -2.16 -14.83
C ARG A 48 6.54 -2.04 -13.31
N TYR A 49 5.78 -2.90 -12.64
CA TYR A 49 5.75 -3.15 -11.21
C TYR A 49 5.27 -4.58 -10.98
N PHE A 50 5.47 -5.07 -9.75
CA PHE A 50 4.75 -6.22 -9.22
C PHE A 50 4.22 -5.88 -7.84
N SER A 51 2.98 -6.26 -7.57
CA SER A 51 2.43 -6.15 -6.23
C SER A 51 1.61 -7.36 -5.80
N THR A 52 1.70 -7.63 -4.50
CA THR A 52 0.71 -8.41 -3.76
C THR A 52 0.13 -7.51 -2.67
N MET A 53 -1.19 -7.47 -2.56
CA MET A 53 -1.90 -6.64 -1.61
C MET A 53 -2.94 -7.51 -0.90
N ILE A 54 -2.69 -7.83 0.36
CA ILE A 54 -3.59 -8.60 1.23
C ILE A 54 -4.13 -7.73 2.37
N ILE A 55 -5.45 -7.72 2.54
CA ILE A 55 -6.11 -7.28 3.78
C ILE A 55 -6.86 -8.47 4.37
N ALA A 56 -6.40 -8.97 5.51
CA ALA A 56 -6.96 -10.10 6.24
C ALA A 56 -7.81 -9.57 7.41
N GLY A 57 -9.13 -9.68 7.31
CA GLY A 57 -10.13 -8.99 8.13
C GLY A 57 -10.45 -7.60 7.59
N LEU A 58 -11.72 -7.20 7.57
CA LEU A 58 -12.11 -5.86 7.11
C LEU A 58 -11.58 -4.76 8.04
N PRO A 59 -11.02 -3.66 7.50
CA PRO A 59 -10.48 -2.57 8.31
C PRO A 59 -11.49 -1.83 9.20
N GLY A 60 -12.76 -1.78 8.82
CA GLY A 60 -13.77 -0.95 9.48
C GLY A 60 -13.68 0.51 9.05
N ALA A 61 -13.24 0.80 7.82
CA ALA A 61 -13.00 2.14 7.29
C ALA A 61 -13.66 2.33 5.92
N THR A 62 -14.25 3.50 5.68
CA THR A 62 -15.07 3.77 4.48
C THR A 62 -14.33 3.65 3.16
N ALA A 63 -13.03 3.97 3.11
CA ALA A 63 -12.18 3.82 1.93
C ALA A 63 -11.76 2.37 1.67
N PHE A 64 -11.72 1.51 2.70
CA PHE A 64 -11.08 0.20 2.60
C PHE A 64 -12.05 -0.98 2.64
N ASP A 65 -13.21 -0.83 3.27
CA ASP A 65 -14.18 -1.92 3.36
C ASP A 65 -14.97 -2.06 2.05
N ASN A 66 -14.92 -3.26 1.46
CA ASN A 66 -15.87 -3.71 0.44
C ASN A 66 -16.85 -4.68 1.09
N ASP A 67 -17.96 -4.17 1.64
CA ASP A 67 -18.95 -5.02 2.34
C ASP A 67 -19.52 -6.10 1.42
N GLN A 68 -19.70 -5.79 0.13
CA GLN A 68 -20.16 -6.72 -0.90
C GLN A 68 -19.18 -7.88 -1.17
N GLY A 69 -17.92 -7.73 -0.74
CA GLY A 69 -16.88 -8.75 -0.87
C GLY A 69 -16.75 -9.68 0.34
N VAL A 70 -17.57 -9.50 1.38
CA VAL A 70 -17.55 -10.36 2.57
C VAL A 70 -17.96 -11.79 2.20
N THR A 71 -17.13 -12.76 2.53
CA THR A 71 -17.36 -14.18 2.21
C THR A 71 -18.20 -14.88 3.29
N THR A 72 -17.76 -14.78 4.54
CA THR A 72 -18.36 -15.42 5.72
C THR A 72 -18.75 -14.39 6.77
N SER A 73 -17.78 -13.60 7.22
CA SER A 73 -17.96 -12.44 8.09
C SER A 73 -16.83 -11.42 7.86
N PRO A 74 -17.00 -10.15 8.27
CA PRO A 74 -15.93 -9.16 8.14
C PRO A 74 -14.61 -9.59 8.79
N ARG A 75 -14.64 -10.34 9.90
CA ARG A 75 -13.42 -10.83 10.56
C ARG A 75 -12.81 -12.04 9.88
N ASP A 76 -13.58 -12.85 9.16
CA ASP A 76 -13.09 -14.05 8.48
C ASP A 76 -12.86 -13.84 6.97
N THR A 77 -12.99 -12.61 6.48
CA THR A 77 -12.74 -12.31 5.06
C THR A 77 -11.31 -11.81 4.85
N ALA A 78 -10.58 -12.39 3.90
CA ALA A 78 -9.33 -11.83 3.38
C ALA A 78 -9.50 -11.41 1.92
N ALA A 79 -9.21 -10.14 1.60
CA ALA A 79 -9.13 -9.64 0.24
C ALA A 79 -7.67 -9.73 -0.24
N VAL A 80 -7.46 -10.35 -1.40
CA VAL A 80 -6.14 -10.54 -2.01
C VAL A 80 -6.16 -9.97 -3.41
N SER A 81 -5.18 -9.14 -3.72
CA SER A 81 -4.86 -8.70 -5.07
C SER A 81 -3.42 -9.04 -5.43
N VAL A 82 -3.21 -9.42 -6.68
CA VAL A 82 -1.89 -9.59 -7.28
C VAL A 82 -1.92 -8.96 -8.66
N SER A 83 -0.97 -8.08 -8.96
CA SER A 83 -0.96 -7.45 -10.29
C SER A 83 0.40 -6.95 -10.77
N THR A 84 0.46 -6.74 -12.09
CA THR A 84 1.49 -5.96 -12.79
C THR A 84 0.80 -5.03 -13.80
N ALA A 85 1.57 -4.17 -14.48
CA ALA A 85 1.06 -3.35 -15.58
C ALA A 85 0.77 -4.14 -16.86
N ALA A 86 1.26 -5.39 -16.97
CA ALA A 86 1.09 -6.19 -18.18
C ALA A 86 -0.40 -6.45 -18.47
N PRO A 87 -0.82 -6.54 -19.75
CA PRO A 87 -2.19 -6.87 -20.12
C PRO A 87 -2.67 -8.16 -19.42
N ASP A 88 -3.92 -8.15 -18.95
CA ASP A 88 -4.57 -9.26 -18.26
C ASP A 88 -3.84 -9.82 -17.01
N ALA A 89 -2.81 -9.13 -16.51
CA ALA A 89 -2.03 -9.53 -15.35
C ALA A 89 -2.52 -8.87 -14.06
N ALA A 90 -3.81 -9.02 -13.77
CA ALA A 90 -4.43 -8.51 -12.56
C ALA A 90 -5.41 -9.51 -11.97
N PHE A 91 -5.34 -9.68 -10.67
CA PHE A 91 -6.14 -10.60 -9.90
C PHE A 91 -6.69 -9.90 -8.67
N TYR A 92 -7.95 -10.19 -8.36
CA TYR A 92 -8.59 -9.78 -7.11
C TYR A 92 -9.59 -10.87 -6.71
N ARG A 93 -9.52 -11.30 -5.45
CA ARG A 93 -10.49 -12.23 -4.87
C ARG A 93 -10.56 -12.08 -3.36
N ALA A 94 -11.75 -12.31 -2.82
CA ALA A 94 -11.97 -12.47 -1.39
C ALA A 94 -12.04 -13.97 -1.01
N TYR A 95 -11.52 -14.30 0.16
CA TYR A 95 -11.46 -15.66 0.70
C TYR A 95 -12.00 -15.71 2.13
N SER A 96 -12.60 -16.83 2.53
CA SER A 96 -12.71 -17.18 3.95
C SER A 96 -11.33 -17.57 4.49
N MET A 97 -10.84 -16.85 5.50
CA MET A 97 -9.56 -17.15 6.13
C MET A 97 -9.54 -18.50 6.83
N THR A 98 -10.65 -18.91 7.42
CA THR A 98 -10.76 -20.21 8.12
C THR A 98 -11.18 -21.35 7.21
N GLY A 99 -11.84 -21.07 6.08
CA GLY A 99 -12.35 -22.08 5.15
C GLY A 99 -11.48 -22.33 3.92
N GLU A 100 -10.76 -21.32 3.43
CA GLU A 100 -10.04 -21.35 2.14
C GLU A 100 -8.54 -21.04 2.24
N CYS A 101 -8.05 -20.65 3.41
CA CYS A 101 -6.64 -20.26 3.60
C CYS A 101 -5.88 -21.18 4.57
N ASP A 102 -4.56 -21.31 4.40
CA ASP A 102 -3.63 -21.84 5.42
C ASP A 102 -2.79 -20.67 5.96
N LEU A 103 -3.25 -20.11 7.09
CA LEU A 103 -2.64 -18.96 7.75
C LEU A 103 -2.06 -19.39 9.10
N ARG A 104 -0.77 -19.71 9.14
CA ARG A 104 -0.12 -20.21 10.35
C ARG A 104 0.03 -19.10 11.37
N ALA A 105 -0.25 -19.42 12.64
CA ALA A 105 -0.28 -18.45 13.74
C ALA A 105 1.07 -17.75 14.00
N ASP A 106 2.18 -18.36 13.57
CA ASP A 106 3.53 -17.80 13.65
C ASP A 106 3.89 -16.91 12.45
N GLY A 107 3.02 -16.82 11.44
CA GLY A 107 3.24 -16.06 10.21
C GLY A 107 4.14 -16.76 9.19
N SER A 108 4.56 -18.01 9.44
CA SER A 108 5.49 -18.74 8.56
C SER A 108 4.90 -19.15 7.22
N VAL A 109 3.57 -19.21 7.13
CA VAL A 109 2.82 -19.47 5.91
C VAL A 109 1.56 -18.62 5.92
N LEU A 110 1.38 -17.89 4.82
CA LEU A 110 0.21 -17.11 4.46
C LEU A 110 -0.23 -17.61 3.08
N ASN A 111 -1.00 -18.69 3.05
CA ASN A 111 -1.55 -19.25 1.82
C ASN A 111 -3.01 -18.85 1.66
N PHE A 112 -3.34 -18.22 0.54
CA PHE A 112 -4.68 -17.78 0.18
C PHE A 112 -5.18 -18.60 -1.01
N GLY A 113 -5.87 -19.71 -0.73
CA GLY A 113 -6.34 -20.65 -1.73
C GLY A 113 -5.19 -21.33 -2.48
N ASP A 114 -5.28 -21.32 -3.82
CA ASP A 114 -4.23 -21.80 -4.74
C ASP A 114 -3.52 -20.64 -5.47
N ASP A 115 -3.89 -19.40 -5.14
CA ASP A 115 -3.60 -18.21 -5.93
C ASP A 115 -2.36 -17.46 -5.44
N LEU A 116 -2.14 -17.39 -4.12
CA LEU A 116 -1.00 -16.68 -3.53
C LEU A 116 -0.50 -17.35 -2.24
N VAL A 117 0.81 -17.61 -2.19
CA VAL A 117 1.51 -18.06 -0.99
C VAL A 117 2.63 -17.08 -0.65
N ILE A 118 2.64 -16.58 0.58
CA ILE A 118 3.82 -15.95 1.19
C ILE A 118 4.30 -16.89 2.30
N SER A 119 5.56 -17.33 2.25
CA SER A 119 6.11 -18.28 3.22
C SER A 119 7.50 -17.88 3.69
N GLY A 120 7.96 -18.51 4.76
CA GLY A 120 9.23 -18.19 5.41
C GLY A 120 9.06 -17.29 6.63
N THR A 121 10.18 -16.92 7.22
CA THR A 121 10.20 -16.10 8.44
C THR A 121 11.34 -15.12 8.33
N TYR A 122 11.17 -13.92 8.90
CA TYR A 122 12.22 -12.91 8.91
C TYR A 122 13.60 -13.51 9.28
N PRO A 123 14.66 -13.22 8.50
CA PRO A 123 14.69 -12.24 7.42
C PRO A 123 14.33 -12.78 6.02
N ASP A 124 14.03 -14.07 5.87
CA ASP A 124 13.92 -14.73 4.55
C ASP A 124 12.48 -15.15 4.24
N PHE A 125 11.96 -14.66 3.10
CA PHE A 125 10.60 -14.91 2.64
C PHE A 125 10.58 -15.42 1.20
N GLN A 126 9.49 -16.09 0.83
CA GLN A 126 9.19 -16.50 -0.53
C GLN A 126 7.76 -16.12 -0.89
N VAL A 127 7.56 -15.63 -2.11
CA VAL A 127 6.25 -15.29 -2.67
C VAL A 127 6.03 -16.14 -3.92
N SER A 128 4.96 -16.93 -3.92
CA SER A 128 4.50 -17.71 -5.08
C SER A 128 3.11 -17.24 -5.46
N ALA A 129 2.94 -16.67 -6.65
CA ALA A 129 1.65 -16.28 -7.20
C ALA A 129 1.28 -17.14 -8.42
N ARG A 130 0.02 -17.59 -8.49
CA ARG A 130 -0.55 -18.37 -9.60
C ARG A 130 -1.96 -17.89 -9.91
N THR A 131 -2.08 -16.72 -10.52
CA THR A 131 -3.35 -16.01 -10.69
C THR A 131 -3.71 -15.88 -12.17
N GLY A 132 -4.36 -16.91 -12.72
CA GLY A 132 -4.74 -16.94 -14.13
C GLY A 132 -3.51 -16.91 -15.06
N THR A 133 -3.32 -15.83 -15.81
CA THR A 133 -2.18 -15.66 -16.71
C THR A 133 -0.92 -15.17 -16.00
N LEU A 134 -1.05 -14.54 -14.82
CA LEU A 134 0.06 -14.01 -14.04
C LEU A 134 0.60 -15.09 -13.09
N THR A 135 1.90 -15.36 -13.18
CA THR A 135 2.60 -16.23 -12.25
C THR A 135 3.89 -15.57 -11.78
N ALA A 136 4.31 -15.83 -10.55
CA ALA A 136 5.56 -15.30 -10.02
C ALA A 136 6.14 -16.21 -8.94
N GLU A 137 7.47 -16.24 -8.85
CA GLU A 137 8.21 -16.83 -7.75
C GLU A 137 9.32 -15.87 -7.36
N LEU A 138 9.25 -15.29 -6.17
CA LEU A 138 10.21 -14.33 -5.66
C LEU A 138 10.77 -14.81 -4.32
N ARG A 139 12.09 -14.69 -4.15
CA ARG A 139 12.76 -14.79 -2.86
C ARG A 139 13.05 -13.39 -2.38
N LEU A 140 12.79 -13.13 -1.10
CA LEU A 140 13.02 -11.83 -0.49
C LEU A 140 13.86 -12.01 0.78
N ARG A 141 14.84 -11.13 0.96
CA ARG A 141 15.66 -11.05 2.16
C ARG A 141 15.59 -9.65 2.74
N ALA A 142 15.03 -9.53 3.93
CA ALA A 142 14.96 -8.26 4.64
C ALA A 142 16.36 -7.80 5.06
N THR A 143 16.66 -6.52 4.79
CA THR A 143 17.95 -5.89 5.11
C THR A 143 18.06 -5.49 6.58
N GLY A 144 16.96 -5.56 7.32
CA GLY A 144 16.81 -5.05 8.67
C GLY A 144 16.44 -3.56 8.74
N GLN A 145 16.44 -2.83 7.62
CA GLN A 145 15.92 -1.47 7.56
C GLN A 145 14.38 -1.48 7.50
N VAL A 146 13.74 -0.62 8.28
CA VAL A 146 12.29 -0.53 8.40
C VAL A 146 11.84 0.92 8.35
N ALA A 147 10.79 1.21 7.59
CA ALA A 147 10.04 2.46 7.69
C ALA A 147 8.77 2.20 8.49
N TRP A 148 8.54 2.94 9.56
CA TRP A 148 7.31 2.84 10.35
C TRP A 148 6.36 3.95 9.95
N PHE A 149 5.23 3.60 9.36
CA PHE A 149 4.15 4.53 9.04
C PHE A 149 3.29 4.81 10.28
N ALA A 150 3.07 3.79 11.11
CA ALA A 150 2.43 3.91 12.40
C ALA A 150 3.06 2.94 13.40
N ARG A 151 3.19 3.37 14.65
CA ARG A 151 3.66 2.51 15.74
C ARG A 151 3.01 2.92 17.06
N THR A 152 1.94 2.23 17.42
CA THR A 152 1.09 2.53 18.58
C THR A 152 0.60 1.23 19.23
N PRO A 153 0.08 1.27 20.48
CA PRO A 153 -0.39 0.05 21.15
C PRO A 153 -1.51 -0.74 20.43
N PHE A 154 -2.21 -0.11 19.49
CA PHE A 154 -3.37 -0.67 18.79
C PHE A 154 -3.23 -0.64 17.26
N TYR A 155 -2.17 -0.05 16.72
CA TYR A 155 -1.90 -0.01 15.29
C TYR A 155 -0.40 0.06 15.03
N ASP A 156 0.11 -0.97 14.37
CA ASP A 156 1.45 -1.02 13.80
C ASP A 156 1.31 -1.08 12.29
N HIS A 157 2.10 -0.28 11.58
CA HIS A 157 2.20 -0.31 10.12
C HIS A 157 3.63 0.02 9.72
N LEU A 158 4.27 -0.91 9.02
CA LEU A 158 5.66 -0.83 8.63
C LEU A 158 5.88 -1.33 7.20
N SER A 159 6.97 -0.86 6.61
CA SER A 159 7.55 -1.35 5.38
C SER A 159 8.98 -1.79 5.66
N LEU A 160 9.30 -3.08 5.48
CA LEU A 160 10.66 -3.61 5.48
C LEU A 160 11.31 -3.37 4.12
N CYS A 161 12.57 -2.96 4.13
CA CYS A 161 13.39 -2.97 2.94
C CYS A 161 13.88 -4.40 2.68
N VAL A 162 13.65 -4.91 1.47
CA VAL A 162 14.04 -6.26 1.07
C VAL A 162 14.89 -6.21 -0.19
N GLU A 163 15.92 -7.04 -0.25
CA GLU A 163 16.53 -7.42 -1.52
C GLU A 163 15.76 -8.63 -2.05
N TYR A 164 15.49 -8.68 -3.36
CA TYR A 164 14.73 -9.77 -3.96
C TYR A 164 15.39 -10.29 -5.23
N ASP A 165 15.12 -11.55 -5.54
CA ASP A 165 15.44 -12.19 -6.80
C ASP A 165 14.36 -13.24 -7.15
N GLY A 166 14.16 -13.51 -8.43
CA GLY A 166 13.18 -14.49 -8.88
C GLY A 166 12.69 -14.22 -10.29
N TRP A 167 11.43 -14.50 -10.53
CA TRP A 167 10.81 -14.29 -11.84
C TRP A 167 9.33 -13.96 -11.74
N VAL A 168 8.85 -13.24 -12.77
CA VAL A 168 7.44 -12.94 -13.02
C VAL A 168 7.12 -13.37 -14.45
N ALA A 169 5.94 -13.91 -14.70
CA ALA A 169 5.54 -14.34 -16.03
C ALA A 169 4.07 -14.03 -16.31
N VAL A 170 3.77 -13.70 -17.58
CA VAL A 170 2.42 -13.53 -18.09
C VAL A 170 2.25 -14.39 -19.35
N GLY A 171 1.25 -15.26 -19.37
CA GLY A 171 0.94 -16.08 -20.56
C GLY A 171 2.07 -17.05 -20.98
N GLY A 172 3.02 -17.35 -20.09
CA GLY A 172 4.19 -18.19 -20.34
C GLY A 172 5.50 -17.40 -20.58
N ASP A 173 5.42 -16.10 -20.85
CA ASP A 173 6.58 -15.24 -21.04
C ASP A 173 7.17 -14.87 -19.68
N ARG A 174 8.30 -15.49 -19.34
CA ARG A 174 9.01 -15.30 -18.07
C ARG A 174 10.06 -14.19 -18.18
N THR A 175 10.03 -13.30 -17.19
CA THR A 175 11.02 -12.26 -16.93
C THR A 175 11.73 -12.55 -15.62
N ASP A 176 13.05 -12.77 -15.66
CA ASP A 176 13.85 -12.82 -14.45
C ASP A 176 14.01 -11.41 -13.87
N VAL A 177 13.83 -11.27 -12.56
CA VAL A 177 13.81 -9.99 -11.87
C VAL A 177 14.65 -10.06 -10.59
N SER A 178 15.29 -8.95 -10.25
CA SER A 178 16.02 -8.80 -9.01
C SER A 178 16.21 -7.32 -8.68
N GLY A 179 16.29 -6.98 -7.41
CA GLY A 179 16.53 -5.60 -6.99
C GLY A 179 16.16 -5.36 -5.54
N VAL A 180 15.72 -4.14 -5.25
CA VAL A 180 15.20 -3.74 -3.94
C VAL A 180 13.69 -3.58 -4.03
N GLY A 181 12.99 -4.04 -2.99
CA GLY A 181 11.53 -4.01 -2.89
C GLY A 181 11.07 -3.55 -1.51
N THR A 182 9.76 -3.60 -1.30
CA THR A 182 9.17 -3.50 0.03
C THR A 182 8.46 -4.79 0.41
N PHE A 183 8.55 -5.17 1.68
CA PHE A 183 7.63 -6.11 2.31
C PHE A 183 6.88 -5.36 3.42
N GLU A 184 5.56 -5.33 3.34
CA GLU A 184 4.72 -4.47 4.18
C GLU A 184 3.89 -5.30 5.13
N TYR A 185 3.73 -4.75 6.33
CA TYR A 185 2.93 -5.36 7.37
C TYR A 185 2.17 -4.28 8.13
N ALA A 186 0.88 -4.51 8.35
CA ALA A 186 0.13 -3.77 9.33
C ALA A 186 -0.74 -4.69 10.19
N ALA A 187 -1.03 -4.25 11.42
CA ALA A 187 -1.99 -4.89 12.30
C ALA A 187 -2.69 -3.84 13.14
N CYS A 188 -4.02 -3.88 13.17
CA CYS A 188 -4.83 -2.89 13.88
C CYS A 188 -5.93 -3.53 14.72
N ALA A 189 -6.17 -2.99 15.91
CA ALA A 189 -7.35 -3.26 16.72
C ALA A 189 -8.56 -2.54 16.10
N GLY A 190 -9.05 -3.03 14.96
CA GLY A 190 -10.20 -2.48 14.25
C GLY A 190 -11.54 -2.83 14.88
N LEU A 191 -12.60 -2.11 14.50
CA LEU A 191 -13.97 -2.29 15.02
C LEU A 191 -14.49 -3.72 14.83
N HIS A 192 -14.08 -4.40 13.77
CA HIS A 192 -14.45 -5.79 13.50
C HIS A 192 -13.82 -6.80 14.47
N GLY A 193 -12.77 -6.43 15.20
CA GLY A 193 -12.25 -7.21 16.34
C GLY A 193 -13.24 -7.27 17.52
N LEU A 194 -14.07 -6.22 17.67
CA LEU A 194 -15.13 -6.14 18.68
C LEU A 194 -16.47 -6.66 18.16
N VAL A 195 -16.82 -6.35 16.91
CA VAL A 195 -18.13 -6.60 16.32
C VAL A 195 -17.98 -7.28 14.96
N ASP A 196 -18.29 -8.57 14.90
CA ASP A 196 -18.16 -9.36 13.66
C ASP A 196 -19.45 -9.36 12.82
N ARG A 197 -19.78 -8.18 12.29
CA ARG A 197 -20.86 -7.96 11.32
C ARG A 197 -20.55 -6.69 10.54
N GLU A 198 -21.16 -6.56 9.36
CA GLU A 198 -21.08 -5.35 8.57
C GLU A 198 -21.51 -4.13 9.38
N LEU A 199 -20.78 -3.04 9.18
CA LEU A 199 -21.02 -1.77 9.85
C LEU A 199 -21.62 -0.79 8.83
N GLY A 200 -22.65 -0.06 9.25
CA GLY A 200 -23.14 1.06 8.44
C GLY A 200 -22.04 2.12 8.26
N SER A 201 -22.07 2.85 7.15
CA SER A 201 -21.07 3.87 6.81
C SER A 201 -20.82 4.89 7.92
N SER A 202 -21.85 5.27 8.68
CA SER A 202 -21.76 6.22 9.79
C SER A 202 -21.00 5.71 11.02
N VAL A 203 -20.74 4.40 11.10
CA VAL A 203 -20.01 3.76 12.22
C VAL A 203 -18.55 3.49 11.84
N LYS A 204 -18.25 3.35 10.55
CA LYS A 204 -16.90 3.13 10.04
C LYS A 204 -16.01 4.34 10.30
N ALA A 205 -14.71 4.10 10.43
CA ALA A 205 -13.73 5.18 10.40
C ALA A 205 -13.87 5.95 9.08
N PRO A 206 -14.05 7.29 9.11
CA PRO A 206 -14.43 8.06 7.93
C PRO A 206 -13.21 8.40 7.06
N LEU A 207 -12.38 7.39 6.77
CA LEU A 207 -11.27 7.53 5.82
C LEU A 207 -11.84 7.52 4.42
N ASP A 208 -11.64 8.58 3.66
CA ASP A 208 -12.24 8.80 2.35
C ASP A 208 -11.21 9.06 1.25
N PHE A 209 -9.93 9.19 1.60
CA PHE A 209 -8.84 9.23 0.64
C PHE A 209 -7.63 8.45 1.17
N PHE A 210 -6.97 7.74 0.27
CA PHE A 210 -5.70 7.09 0.54
C PHE A 210 -4.86 7.05 -0.73
N THR A 211 -3.61 7.47 -0.63
CA THR A 211 -2.61 7.05 -1.60
C THR A 211 -1.33 6.62 -0.91
N TYR A 212 -0.71 5.58 -1.45
CA TYR A 212 0.61 5.13 -1.06
C TYR A 212 1.46 4.86 -2.30
N ASN A 213 2.70 5.31 -2.30
CA ASN A 213 3.59 5.26 -3.45
C ASN A 213 4.94 4.65 -3.06
N VAL A 214 5.44 3.76 -3.90
CA VAL A 214 6.82 3.26 -3.86
C VAL A 214 7.48 3.63 -5.18
N ILE A 215 8.53 4.46 -5.14
CA ILE A 215 9.24 4.95 -6.33
C ILE A 215 10.68 4.46 -6.26
N ALA A 216 11.16 3.76 -7.28
CA ALA A 216 12.57 3.42 -7.41
C ALA A 216 13.33 4.58 -8.05
N ILE A 217 14.01 5.39 -7.22
CA ILE A 217 14.79 6.54 -7.72
C ILE A 217 16.20 6.12 -8.15
N ASP A 218 16.71 4.99 -7.66
CA ASP A 218 17.88 4.26 -8.15
C ASP A 218 17.79 2.77 -7.77
N ASP A 219 18.75 1.96 -8.22
CA ASP A 219 18.81 0.50 -8.02
C ASP A 219 18.78 0.04 -6.54
N ARG A 220 19.05 0.94 -5.60
CA ARG A 220 19.18 0.64 -4.16
C ARG A 220 18.34 1.56 -3.28
N SER A 221 17.56 2.48 -3.82
CA SER A 221 16.84 3.46 -3.01
C SER A 221 15.43 3.76 -3.50
N HIS A 222 14.52 3.85 -2.53
CA HIS A 222 13.11 4.10 -2.77
C HIS A 222 12.63 5.36 -2.04
N LEU A 223 11.70 6.06 -2.68
CA LEU A 223 10.78 6.94 -1.96
C LEU A 223 9.54 6.15 -1.54
N LEU A 224 9.10 6.34 -0.29
CA LEU A 224 7.82 5.85 0.22
C LEU A 224 6.98 7.07 0.59
N LEU A 225 5.87 7.29 -0.10
CA LEU A 225 5.03 8.50 0.08
C LEU A 225 3.60 8.09 0.37
N ALA A 226 3.01 8.58 1.46
CA ALA A 226 1.63 8.26 1.82
C ALA A 226 0.84 9.51 2.21
N ASP A 227 -0.42 9.55 1.78
CA ASP A 227 -1.40 10.57 2.15
C ASP A 227 -2.73 9.87 2.49
N VAL A 228 -3.31 10.25 3.62
CA VAL A 228 -4.54 9.68 4.16
C VAL A 228 -5.42 10.84 4.58
N HIS A 229 -6.66 10.89 4.09
CA HIS A 229 -7.64 11.86 4.56
C HIS A 229 -8.73 11.20 5.39
N ALA A 230 -9.38 12.02 6.19
CA ALA A 230 -10.63 11.68 6.83
C ALA A 230 -11.61 12.85 6.72
N MET A 231 -12.82 12.58 6.25
CA MET A 231 -13.88 13.57 6.04
C MET A 231 -13.41 14.76 5.18
N GLY A 232 -12.66 14.49 4.11
CA GLY A 232 -12.21 15.49 3.17
C GLY A 232 -11.02 16.32 3.65
N GLU A 233 -10.36 15.97 4.75
CA GLU A 233 -9.24 16.72 5.33
C GLU A 233 -8.01 15.82 5.54
N PRO A 234 -6.77 16.31 5.29
CA PRO A 234 -5.57 15.54 5.56
C PRO A 234 -5.48 15.06 7.00
N LEU A 235 -5.52 13.74 7.16
CA LEU A 235 -5.27 13.07 8.42
C LEU A 235 -3.76 12.91 8.58
N ALA A 236 -3.08 12.24 7.64
CA ALA A 236 -1.65 11.95 7.71
C ALA A 236 -0.95 12.03 6.34
N THR A 237 0.10 12.85 6.23
CA THR A 237 1.01 12.89 5.08
C THR A 237 2.43 12.56 5.53
N MET A 238 3.14 11.76 4.74
CA MET A 238 4.48 11.30 5.09
C MET A 238 5.33 11.00 3.86
N ALA A 239 6.61 11.34 3.95
CA ALA A 239 7.61 11.06 2.94
C ALA A 239 8.83 10.40 3.58
N TYR A 240 9.32 9.34 2.94
CA TYR A 240 10.53 8.64 3.31
C TYR A 240 11.41 8.50 2.09
N HIS A 241 12.72 8.63 2.28
CA HIS A 241 13.75 8.24 1.33
C HIS A 241 14.63 7.21 2.01
N ARG A 242 14.63 5.99 1.47
CA ARG A 242 15.31 4.84 2.04
C ARG A 242 16.26 4.25 1.02
N SER A 243 17.56 4.27 1.32
CA SER A 243 18.60 3.61 0.53
C SER A 243 19.21 2.46 1.33
N VAL A 244 19.50 1.33 0.67
CA VAL A 244 20.00 0.13 1.36
C VAL A 244 21.32 0.43 2.08
N GLY A 245 21.35 0.15 3.38
CA GLY A 245 22.53 0.37 4.22
C GLY A 245 22.75 1.81 4.68
N GLN A 246 21.91 2.76 4.29
CA GLN A 246 21.97 4.16 4.70
C GLN A 246 20.85 4.52 5.70
N PRO A 247 21.01 5.56 6.52
CA PRO A 247 19.89 6.10 7.30
C PRO A 247 18.72 6.51 6.40
N THR A 248 17.50 6.27 6.86
CA THR A 248 16.28 6.69 6.18
C THR A 248 16.01 8.15 6.50
N TRP A 249 15.93 9.00 5.48
CA TRP A 249 15.35 10.33 5.62
C TRP A 249 13.83 10.22 5.72
N VAL A 250 13.23 10.99 6.61
CA VAL A 250 11.79 10.97 6.84
C VAL A 250 11.31 12.35 7.25
N THR A 251 10.19 12.79 6.68
CA THR A 251 9.46 13.96 7.12
C THR A 251 7.95 13.75 7.01
N HIS A 252 7.21 14.27 7.99
CA HIS A 252 5.75 14.38 7.96
C HIS A 252 5.33 15.87 7.89
N GLU A 253 6.28 16.77 7.68
CA GLU A 253 6.07 18.21 7.62
C GLU A 253 6.13 18.68 6.17
N ASN A 254 5.16 19.53 5.79
CA ASN A 254 5.06 20.10 4.45
C ASN A 254 5.04 19.06 3.32
N VAL A 255 4.55 17.85 3.62
CA VAL A 255 4.32 16.80 2.63
C VAL A 255 2.93 16.99 2.03
N ARG A 256 2.84 17.08 0.70
CA ARG A 256 1.59 17.28 -0.03
C ARG A 256 1.54 16.37 -1.26
N PHE A 257 0.41 15.70 -1.43
CA PHE A 257 0.01 15.09 -2.68
C PHE A 257 -1.04 15.96 -3.38
N GLU A 258 -0.95 16.07 -4.70
CA GLU A 258 -1.94 16.78 -5.51
C GLU A 258 -2.13 16.08 -6.84
N VAL A 259 -3.36 15.69 -7.15
CA VAL A 259 -3.73 15.26 -8.50
C VAL A 259 -3.88 16.51 -9.36
N THR A 260 -3.04 16.64 -10.38
CA THR A 260 -3.03 17.80 -11.29
C THR A 260 -3.86 17.57 -12.54
N GLU A 261 -4.14 16.31 -12.87
CA GLU A 261 -5.03 15.91 -13.97
C GLU A 261 -5.74 14.61 -13.59
N PHE A 262 -7.07 14.59 -13.71
CA PHE A 262 -7.89 13.39 -13.54
C PHE A 262 -8.28 12.82 -14.91
N ALA A 263 -8.55 11.51 -14.94
CA ALA A 263 -9.16 10.86 -16.11
C ALA A 263 -10.52 11.49 -16.43
N THR A 264 -10.85 11.59 -17.71
CA THR A 264 -12.13 12.17 -18.16
C THR A 264 -13.32 11.33 -17.68
N ASP A 265 -13.18 10.01 -17.74
CA ASP A 265 -14.21 9.07 -17.33
C ASP A 265 -13.88 8.44 -15.97
N THR A 266 -14.91 8.09 -15.20
CA THR A 266 -14.76 7.31 -13.97
C THR A 266 -14.44 5.85 -14.29
N THR A 267 -13.72 5.19 -13.38
CA THR A 267 -13.49 3.74 -13.43
C THR A 267 -14.44 3.06 -12.45
N THR A 268 -15.17 2.06 -12.93
CA THR A 268 -16.12 1.28 -12.13
C THR A 268 -15.46 0.02 -11.58
N ASP A 269 -15.57 -0.19 -10.27
CA ASP A 269 -15.04 -1.37 -9.61
C ASP A 269 -15.94 -2.62 -9.82
N PRO A 270 -15.51 -3.82 -9.43
CA PRO A 270 -16.32 -5.04 -9.56
C PRO A 270 -17.65 -5.02 -8.80
N TYR A 271 -17.84 -4.09 -7.87
CA TYR A 271 -19.05 -3.91 -7.07
C TYR A 271 -19.95 -2.77 -7.57
N GLY A 272 -19.59 -2.13 -8.68
CA GLY A 272 -20.35 -1.05 -9.31
C GLY A 272 -20.07 0.35 -8.73
N ASN A 273 -19.06 0.53 -7.88
CA ASN A 273 -18.68 1.85 -7.40
C ASN A 273 -17.80 2.56 -8.43
N GLU A 274 -18.07 3.84 -8.65
CA GLU A 274 -17.27 4.67 -9.54
C GLU A 274 -16.20 5.45 -8.77
N MET A 275 -15.02 5.57 -9.36
CA MET A 275 -13.91 6.36 -8.83
C MET A 275 -13.24 7.14 -9.95
N ARG A 276 -12.83 8.38 -9.66
CA ARG A 276 -11.99 9.16 -10.57
C ARG A 276 -10.54 8.82 -10.29
N LEU A 277 -9.78 8.53 -11.33
CA LEU A 277 -8.38 8.16 -11.21
C LEU A 277 -7.46 9.30 -11.66
N PRO A 278 -6.27 9.43 -11.06
CA PRO A 278 -5.29 10.40 -11.51
C PRO A 278 -4.73 9.99 -12.88
N VAL A 279 -4.42 10.98 -13.70
CA VAL A 279 -3.58 10.85 -14.91
C VAL A 279 -2.22 11.48 -14.63
N ARG A 280 -2.22 12.63 -13.94
CA ARG A 280 -1.00 13.31 -13.47
C ARG A 280 -1.16 13.76 -12.04
N PHE A 281 -0.04 13.78 -11.32
CA PHE A 281 0.00 14.23 -9.95
C PHE A 281 1.37 14.81 -9.60
N THR A 282 1.42 15.49 -8.45
CA THR A 282 2.64 16.00 -7.86
C THR A 282 2.73 15.61 -6.39
N TRP A 283 3.91 15.20 -5.96
CA TRP A 283 4.29 15.17 -4.55
C TRP A 283 5.29 16.28 -4.25
N THR A 284 5.18 16.89 -3.07
CA THR A 284 6.21 17.76 -2.51
C THR A 284 6.48 17.43 -1.05
N ALA A 285 7.70 17.69 -0.58
CA ALA A 285 8.05 17.74 0.84
C ALA A 285 8.98 18.94 1.09
N GLY A 286 8.40 20.09 1.43
CA GLY A 286 9.14 21.35 1.54
C GLY A 286 9.95 21.66 0.27
N SER A 287 11.22 22.04 0.46
CA SER A 287 12.18 22.23 -0.64
C SER A 287 13.05 20.99 -0.90
N GLU A 288 12.88 19.91 -0.13
CA GLU A 288 13.75 18.73 -0.22
C GLU A 288 13.29 17.74 -1.28
N LEU A 289 11.99 17.68 -1.57
CA LEU A 289 11.42 16.72 -2.51
C LEU A 289 10.37 17.36 -3.41
N VAL A 290 10.47 17.06 -4.70
CA VAL A 290 9.38 17.23 -5.68
C VAL A 290 9.34 16.00 -6.59
N VAL A 291 8.15 15.50 -6.90
CA VAL A 291 7.92 14.41 -7.84
C VAL A 291 6.74 14.77 -8.74
N HIS A 292 6.89 14.65 -10.04
CA HIS A 292 5.81 14.77 -11.02
C HIS A 292 5.57 13.41 -11.65
N GLY A 293 4.38 12.85 -11.44
CA GLY A 293 4.01 11.53 -11.94
C GLY A 293 3.03 11.60 -13.10
N THR A 294 3.16 10.67 -14.04
CA THR A 294 2.21 10.43 -15.14
C THR A 294 1.86 8.95 -15.18
N ILE A 295 0.59 8.62 -14.90
CA ILE A 295 0.09 7.24 -14.92
C ILE A 295 0.23 6.68 -16.33
N ASP A 296 0.81 5.48 -16.44
CA ASP A 296 1.02 4.82 -17.72
C ASP A 296 0.62 3.34 -17.74
N SER A 297 0.03 2.82 -16.67
CA SER A 297 -0.56 1.47 -16.61
C SER A 297 -2.08 1.49 -16.64
N PRO A 298 -2.72 0.37 -17.04
CA PRO A 298 -4.13 0.15 -16.75
C PRO A 298 -4.40 0.12 -15.23
N PRO A 299 -5.57 0.58 -14.76
CA PRO A 299 -5.93 0.51 -13.35
C PRO A 299 -6.26 -0.92 -12.94
N ARG A 300 -5.72 -1.36 -11.80
CA ARG A 300 -5.94 -2.71 -11.25
C ARG A 300 -6.66 -2.62 -9.91
N PHE A 301 -7.92 -3.05 -9.83
CA PHE A 301 -8.66 -3.02 -8.57
C PHE A 301 -8.02 -3.96 -7.54
N GLY A 302 -7.89 -3.51 -6.29
CA GLY A 302 -7.33 -4.37 -5.26
C GLY A 302 -6.83 -3.76 -3.95
N VAL A 303 -6.95 -2.44 -3.76
CA VAL A 303 -6.58 -1.79 -2.49
C VAL A 303 -7.83 -1.15 -1.90
N GLY A 304 -8.46 -1.85 -0.96
CA GLY A 304 -9.75 -1.39 -0.43
C GLY A 304 -10.76 -1.19 -1.57
N ARG A 305 -11.40 -0.02 -1.63
CA ARG A 305 -12.32 0.37 -2.72
C ARG A 305 -11.61 0.96 -3.94
N GLY A 306 -10.29 0.99 -3.97
CA GLY A 306 -9.51 1.65 -5.01
C GLY A 306 -8.59 0.74 -5.81
N TYR A 307 -7.63 1.38 -6.46
CA TYR A 307 -6.86 0.82 -7.55
C TYR A 307 -5.36 0.92 -7.32
N ILE A 308 -4.67 -0.01 -7.94
CA ILE A 308 -3.24 -0.07 -8.10
C ILE A 308 -2.89 0.48 -9.49
N LEU A 309 -1.91 1.39 -9.53
CA LEU A 309 -1.45 2.11 -10.71
C LEU A 309 0.08 2.04 -10.80
N GLY A 310 0.59 1.97 -12.03
CA GLY A 310 2.00 2.16 -12.38
C GLY A 310 2.18 3.46 -13.16
N TYR A 311 3.33 4.09 -12.98
CA TYR A 311 3.61 5.38 -13.59
C TYR A 311 5.09 5.60 -13.86
N ARG A 312 5.37 6.61 -14.69
CA ARG A 312 6.68 7.25 -14.81
C ARG A 312 6.68 8.56 -14.04
N CYS A 313 7.81 8.92 -13.48
CA CYS A 313 7.97 10.21 -12.82
C CYS A 313 9.36 10.80 -13.01
N GLU A 314 9.41 12.11 -12.88
CA GLU A 314 10.63 12.89 -12.76
C GLU A 314 10.54 13.75 -11.51
N GLY A 315 11.68 14.16 -10.96
CA GLY A 315 11.68 14.93 -9.73
C GLY A 315 13.06 15.36 -9.29
N SER A 316 13.12 15.87 -8.07
CA SER A 316 14.38 16.07 -7.38
C SER A 316 14.26 15.76 -5.89
N TYR A 317 15.33 15.19 -5.35
CA TYR A 317 15.51 14.92 -3.93
C TYR A 317 16.83 15.52 -3.47
N GLN A 318 16.79 16.39 -2.45
CA GLN A 318 17.94 17.11 -1.89
C GLN A 318 18.83 17.78 -2.96
N GLY A 319 18.19 18.33 -3.99
CA GLY A 319 18.85 19.02 -5.10
C GLY A 319 19.37 18.11 -6.22
N ALA A 320 19.28 16.79 -6.10
CA ALA A 320 19.62 15.86 -7.17
C ALA A 320 18.35 15.49 -7.96
N SER A 321 18.39 15.64 -9.28
CA SER A 321 17.30 15.23 -10.17
C SER A 321 17.28 13.72 -10.39
N PHE A 322 16.09 13.15 -10.60
CA PHE A 322 15.92 11.75 -10.99
C PHE A 322 14.79 11.58 -12.01
N GLU A 323 14.90 10.52 -12.80
CA GLU A 323 13.83 9.95 -13.61
C GLU A 323 13.61 8.51 -13.13
N ALA A 324 12.36 8.12 -12.93
CA ALA A 324 12.03 6.90 -12.22
C ALA A 324 10.68 6.32 -12.65
N ARG A 325 10.41 5.09 -12.20
CA ARG A 325 9.07 4.52 -12.17
C ARG A 325 8.59 4.35 -10.74
N GLY A 326 7.26 4.43 -10.59
CA GLY A 326 6.61 4.18 -9.32
C GLY A 326 5.39 3.28 -9.45
N TYR A 327 5.07 2.69 -8.31
CA TYR A 327 3.84 2.01 -8.00
C TYR A 327 2.99 2.91 -7.09
N MET A 328 1.67 2.92 -7.29
CA MET A 328 0.71 3.69 -6.51
C MET A 328 -0.49 2.83 -6.13
N GLU A 329 -0.87 2.92 -4.86
CA GLU A 329 -2.19 2.60 -4.37
C GLU A 329 -3.00 3.89 -4.31
N TYR A 330 -4.24 3.86 -4.78
CA TYR A 330 -5.08 5.05 -4.89
C TYR A 330 -6.54 4.75 -4.58
N ILE A 331 -7.09 5.47 -3.61
CA ILE A 331 -8.50 5.48 -3.25
C ILE A 331 -8.94 6.94 -3.14
N ASP A 332 -9.93 7.33 -3.95
CA ASP A 332 -10.65 8.59 -3.80
C ASP A 332 -12.14 8.30 -3.65
N CYS A 333 -12.60 8.36 -2.41
CA CYS A 333 -14.01 8.30 -2.00
C CYS A 333 -14.44 9.65 -1.39
N GLU A 334 -13.67 10.73 -1.58
CA GLU A 334 -14.01 12.03 -1.02
C GLU A 334 -15.30 12.53 -1.70
N ALA A 335 -16.25 13.00 -0.90
CA ALA A 335 -17.42 13.69 -1.43
C ALA A 335 -17.06 15.04 -2.07
N VAL A 336 -15.87 15.57 -1.75
CA VAL A 336 -15.41 16.89 -2.15
C VAL A 336 -14.57 16.80 -3.42
N ASN A 337 -14.96 17.53 -4.46
CA ASN A 337 -14.19 17.60 -5.70
C ASN A 337 -13.02 18.59 -5.58
N ARG A 338 -11.84 18.11 -5.16
CA ARG A 338 -10.65 18.96 -4.97
C ARG A 338 -10.03 19.53 -6.25
N ALA A 339 -10.33 18.95 -7.41
CA ALA A 339 -9.94 19.49 -8.71
C ALA A 339 -10.96 20.48 -9.30
N ALA A 340 -12.07 20.73 -8.61
CA ALA A 340 -12.99 21.75 -9.03
C ALA A 340 -12.30 23.12 -8.94
N PRO A 341 -12.45 24.01 -9.94
CA PRO A 341 -11.79 25.33 -9.94
C PRO A 341 -12.14 26.21 -8.72
N ASP A 342 -13.22 25.87 -8.01
CA ASP A 342 -13.74 26.55 -6.83
C ASP A 342 -13.34 25.88 -5.50
N PHE A 343 -12.55 24.80 -5.52
CA PHE A 343 -12.06 24.19 -4.28
C PHE A 343 -11.03 25.10 -3.60
N ALA A 344 -11.50 25.86 -2.61
CA ALA A 344 -10.64 26.70 -1.79
C ALA A 344 -9.83 25.85 -0.81
N VAL A 345 -8.52 25.76 -1.02
CA VAL A 345 -7.60 25.21 -0.02
C VAL A 345 -7.65 26.12 1.20
N THR A 346 -8.25 25.66 2.29
CA THR A 346 -8.17 26.32 3.58
C THR A 346 -6.74 26.25 4.07
N SER A 347 -5.94 27.27 3.72
CA SER A 347 -4.66 27.49 4.39
C SER A 347 -4.95 27.63 5.88
N ARG A 348 -4.46 26.69 6.68
CA ARG A 348 -4.43 26.88 8.14
C ARG A 348 -3.69 28.18 8.38
N ARG A 349 -4.42 29.17 8.89
CA ARG A 349 -3.84 30.40 9.41
C ARG A 349 -2.70 30.01 10.34
N GLU A 350 -1.50 30.43 9.98
CA GLU A 350 -0.44 30.65 10.95
C GLU A 350 -1.02 31.61 12.00
N THR A 351 -1.44 31.09 13.14
CA THR A 351 -1.68 31.93 14.31
C THR A 351 -0.32 32.30 14.85
N GLY A 352 0.25 33.37 14.30
CA GLY A 352 1.31 34.14 14.93
C GLY A 352 0.71 34.96 16.08
N SER A 353 1.13 34.62 17.30
CA SER A 353 1.53 35.51 18.41
C SER A 353 1.72 34.68 19.66
#